data_AF-A0A4V0NFL8-F1
#
_entry.id   AF-A0A4V0NFL8-F1
#
_cell.length_a   1.000
_cell.length_b   1.000
_cell.length_c   1.000
_cell.angle_alpha   90.00
_cell.angle_beta   90.00
_cell.angle_gamma   90.00
#
_symmetry.space_group_name_H-M   'P 1'
#
loop_
_entity.id
_entity.type
_entity.pdbx_description
1 polymer ?
#
loop_
_entity_poly.entity_id
_entity_poly.type
_entity_poly.pdbx_seq_one_letter_code
_entity_poly.pdbx_strand_id
1 'polypeptide(L)'
;MKIPLSFIAGAALAVLAPAGCDPIAEPELCGEIPPGGCPVGRGGSCDDAACRALYDCVDGAWTEVARCDRPGGPAPDAGAGGGDVGAGGGEGGGCEAVTLDHGGEAQGCTPALQLPDCPAEAAETCADAACRTGCIDFFLCTEEGWRGVAYCDDQGRVAVIP
;
A
#
# COMPACT_ATOMS: atom_id res chain seq x y z
N MET A 1 -59.40 50.07 25.48
CA MET A 1 -59.90 49.11 24.47
C MET A 1 -59.27 47.75 24.75
N LYS A 2 -60.10 46.69 24.73
CA LYS A 2 -59.75 45.27 24.84
C LYS A 2 -59.15 44.78 23.52
N ILE A 3 -58.02 44.05 23.54
CA ILE A 3 -57.81 42.85 22.70
C ILE A 3 -57.02 41.82 23.54
N PRO A 4 -57.59 40.63 23.80
CA PRO A 4 -56.96 39.53 24.54
C PRO A 4 -56.43 38.41 23.62
N LEU A 5 -55.68 37.49 24.22
CA LEU A 5 -55.36 36.11 23.79
C LEU A 5 -54.74 35.89 22.39
N SER A 6 -53.61 35.17 22.36
CA SER A 6 -53.65 33.72 22.03
C SER A 6 -52.28 33.07 22.17
N PHE A 7 -52.29 31.95 22.88
CA PHE A 7 -51.25 30.93 22.95
C PHE A 7 -50.94 30.36 21.57
N ILE A 8 -49.66 30.23 21.21
CA ILE A 8 -49.20 29.06 20.44
C ILE A 8 -47.88 28.60 21.05
N ALA A 9 -47.98 27.52 21.83
CA ALA A 9 -46.86 26.68 22.19
C ALA A 9 -46.27 26.08 20.90
N GLY A 10 -44.98 26.31 20.68
CA GLY A 10 -44.22 25.71 19.58
C GLY A 10 -42.89 25.21 20.10
N ALA A 11 -42.91 24.19 20.95
CA ALA A 11 -41.70 23.45 21.29
C ALA A 11 -41.28 22.64 20.05
N ALA A 12 -40.37 23.20 19.25
CA ALA A 12 -39.72 22.50 18.17
C ALA A 12 -38.75 21.46 18.76
N LEU A 13 -39.21 20.21 18.87
CA LEU A 13 -38.35 19.06 19.10
C LEU A 13 -37.51 18.81 17.84
N ALA A 14 -36.24 19.24 17.89
CA ALA A 14 -35.24 18.85 16.92
C ALA A 14 -34.94 17.35 17.10
N VAL A 15 -35.47 16.53 16.20
CA VAL A 15 -35.08 15.13 16.04
C VAL A 15 -33.67 15.11 15.45
N LEU A 16 -32.67 14.87 16.29
CA LEU A 16 -31.34 14.49 15.84
C LEU A 16 -31.42 13.07 15.29
N ALA A 17 -31.40 12.94 13.96
CA ALA A 17 -31.20 11.64 13.32
C ALA A 17 -29.79 11.14 13.68
N PRO A 18 -29.61 9.86 14.07
CA PRO A 18 -28.29 9.28 14.13
C PRO A 18 -27.75 9.23 12.69
N ALA A 19 -26.62 9.89 12.45
CA ALA A 19 -25.78 9.59 11.30
C ALA A 19 -25.29 8.15 11.50
N GLY A 20 -26.06 7.19 10.98
CA GLY A 20 -25.64 5.80 10.89
C GLY A 20 -24.39 5.78 10.04
N CYS A 21 -23.28 5.30 10.62
CA CYS A 21 -22.11 4.93 9.86
C CYS A 21 -22.56 4.00 8.73
N ASP A 22 -22.18 4.32 7.49
CA ASP A 22 -22.29 3.37 6.39
C ASP A 22 -21.61 2.06 6.83
N PRO A 23 -22.24 0.89 6.68
CA PRO A 23 -21.55 -0.35 6.90
C PRO A 23 -20.37 -0.37 5.93
N ILE A 24 -19.15 -0.44 6.48
CA ILE A 24 -17.93 -0.69 5.72
C ILE A 24 -18.22 -1.95 4.91
N ALA A 25 -18.36 -1.81 3.59
CA ALA A 25 -18.46 -2.94 2.69
C ALA A 25 -17.22 -3.80 2.95
N GLU A 26 -17.42 -5.00 3.50
CA GLU A 26 -16.32 -5.94 3.68
C GLU A 26 -15.67 -6.13 2.30
N PRO A 27 -14.36 -5.90 2.15
CA PRO A 27 -13.71 -6.09 0.87
C PRO A 27 -13.95 -7.55 0.45
N GLU A 28 -14.60 -7.76 -0.69
CA GLU A 28 -14.81 -9.11 -1.21
C GLU A 28 -13.43 -9.72 -1.44
N LEU A 29 -13.05 -10.62 -0.55
CA LEU A 29 -11.79 -11.34 -0.65
C LEU A 29 -11.92 -12.27 -1.84
N CYS A 30 -11.12 -12.03 -2.88
CA CYS A 30 -10.88 -13.07 -3.86
C CYS A 30 -10.38 -14.32 -3.11
N GLY A 31 -10.95 -15.46 -3.46
CA GLY A 31 -10.63 -16.74 -2.84
C GLY A 31 -9.20 -17.19 -3.17
N GLU A 32 -9.00 -18.49 -3.35
CA GLU A 32 -7.68 -19.03 -3.70
C GLU A 32 -7.20 -18.48 -5.04
N ILE A 33 -5.98 -17.92 -5.06
CA ILE A 33 -5.33 -17.41 -6.27
C ILE A 33 -4.93 -18.57 -7.20
N PRO A 34 -4.99 -18.39 -8.54
CA PRO A 34 -4.53 -19.43 -9.45
C PRO A 34 -3.09 -19.89 -9.17
N PRO A 35 -2.75 -21.17 -9.40
CA PRO A 35 -1.41 -21.69 -9.13
C PRO A 35 -0.28 -20.91 -9.83
N GLY A 36 0.69 -20.44 -9.05
CA GLY A 36 1.77 -19.59 -9.54
C GLY A 36 1.35 -18.14 -9.81
N GLY A 37 0.14 -17.76 -9.42
CA GLY A 37 -0.33 -16.37 -9.44
C GLY A 37 0.16 -15.61 -8.21
N CYS A 38 0.48 -14.33 -8.37
CA CYS A 38 0.74 -13.42 -7.24
C CYS A 38 -0.19 -12.21 -7.29
N PRO A 39 -0.70 -11.76 -6.13
CA PRO A 39 -1.61 -10.63 -6.07
C PRO A 39 -0.85 -9.31 -6.28
N VAL A 40 -1.30 -8.49 -7.23
CA VAL A 40 -0.77 -7.13 -7.41
C VAL A 40 -1.15 -6.25 -6.21
N GLY A 41 -0.25 -5.36 -5.81
CA GLY A 41 -0.47 -4.44 -4.68
C GLY A 41 -0.51 -5.09 -3.29
N ARG A 42 -0.29 -6.41 -3.19
CA ARG A 42 -0.22 -7.16 -1.91
C ARG A 42 1.07 -7.98 -1.81
N GLY A 43 2.17 -7.44 -2.31
CA GLY A 43 3.50 -8.05 -2.25
C GLY A 43 3.82 -9.03 -3.38
N GLY A 44 2.92 -9.27 -4.33
CA GLY A 44 3.21 -10.05 -5.54
C GLY A 44 3.95 -9.23 -6.59
N SER A 45 5.12 -9.69 -7.01
CA SER A 45 5.89 -9.14 -8.15
C SER A 45 6.39 -10.29 -9.04
N CYS A 46 6.66 -9.99 -10.32
CA CYS A 46 7.32 -10.92 -11.22
C CYS A 46 8.78 -11.20 -10.87
N ASP A 47 9.35 -10.41 -9.94
CA ASP A 47 10.67 -10.64 -9.37
C ASP A 47 10.70 -11.88 -8.46
N ASP A 48 9.56 -12.28 -7.90
CA ASP A 48 9.45 -13.52 -7.15
C ASP A 48 9.53 -14.70 -8.12
N ALA A 49 10.54 -15.56 -7.95
CA ALA A 49 10.75 -16.76 -8.73
C ALA A 49 9.54 -17.72 -8.73
N ALA A 50 8.74 -17.73 -7.66
CA ALA A 50 7.51 -18.50 -7.56
C ALA A 50 6.36 -17.89 -8.39
N CYS A 51 6.47 -16.60 -8.74
CA CYS A 51 5.48 -15.90 -9.54
C CYS A 51 5.58 -16.24 -11.03
N ARG A 52 4.48 -16.73 -11.61
CA ARG A 52 4.34 -17.00 -13.04
C ARG A 52 3.46 -15.98 -13.74
N ALA A 53 2.52 -15.40 -13.01
CA ALA A 53 1.65 -14.34 -13.49
C ALA A 53 1.14 -13.50 -12.32
N LEU A 54 0.86 -12.23 -12.60
CA LEU A 54 0.29 -11.28 -11.66
C LEU A 54 -1.23 -11.26 -11.83
N TYR A 55 -1.94 -11.25 -10.71
CA TYR A 55 -3.39 -11.23 -10.66
C TYR A 55 -3.90 -10.07 -9.83
N ASP A 56 -4.94 -9.40 -10.32
CA ASP A 56 -5.70 -8.41 -9.57
C ASP A 56 -7.04 -9.00 -9.11
N CYS A 57 -7.49 -8.57 -7.94
CA CYS A 57 -8.76 -8.98 -7.36
C CYS A 57 -9.82 -7.95 -7.73
N VAL A 58 -10.64 -8.26 -8.74
CA VAL A 58 -11.69 -7.38 -9.25
C VAL A 58 -13.03 -8.08 -9.10
N ASP A 59 -13.96 -7.46 -8.37
CA ASP A 59 -15.32 -7.97 -8.14
C ASP A 59 -15.35 -9.44 -7.63
N GLY A 60 -14.45 -9.77 -6.69
CA GLY A 60 -14.32 -11.10 -6.11
C GLY A 60 -13.70 -12.16 -7.04
N ALA A 61 -13.22 -11.76 -8.22
CA ALA A 61 -12.58 -12.64 -9.19
C ALA A 61 -11.11 -12.26 -9.47
N TRP A 62 -10.26 -13.27 -9.56
CA TRP A 62 -8.86 -13.09 -9.97
C TRP A 62 -8.77 -12.85 -11.47
N THR A 63 -8.20 -11.71 -11.85
CA THR A 63 -7.94 -11.33 -13.25
C THR A 63 -6.43 -11.31 -13.49
N GLU A 64 -5.95 -12.09 -14.46
CA GLU A 64 -4.53 -12.04 -14.88
C GLU A 64 -4.25 -10.67 -15.52
N VAL A 65 -3.35 -9.90 -14.92
CA VAL A 65 -2.99 -8.56 -15.40
C VAL A 65 -1.65 -8.53 -16.12
N ALA A 66 -0.75 -9.47 -15.79
CA ALA A 66 0.51 -9.63 -16.48
C ALA A 66 1.03 -11.06 -16.35
N ARG A 67 1.70 -11.55 -17.39
CA ARG A 67 2.48 -12.78 -17.32
C ARG A 67 3.93 -12.45 -17.02
N CYS A 68 4.55 -13.20 -16.12
CA CYS A 68 5.95 -12.99 -15.77
C CYS A 68 6.83 -13.69 -16.80
N ASP A 69 7.20 -12.97 -17.84
CA ASP A 69 8.12 -13.46 -18.86
C ASP A 69 9.53 -13.57 -18.27
N ARG A 70 10.05 -14.79 -18.15
CA ARG A 70 11.47 -15.00 -17.82
C ARG A 70 12.25 -15.37 -19.07
N PRO A 71 13.34 -14.65 -19.41
CA PRO A 71 14.31 -15.12 -20.37
C PRO A 71 14.89 -16.44 -19.86
N GLY A 72 14.62 -17.55 -20.55
CA GLY A 72 15.06 -18.89 -20.15
C GLY A 72 14.12 -19.63 -19.21
N GLY A 73 12.86 -19.20 -19.05
CA GLY A 73 11.85 -20.00 -18.38
C GLY A 73 11.73 -21.38 -19.04
N PRO A 74 11.99 -22.49 -18.32
CA PRO A 74 11.89 -23.81 -18.92
C PRO A 74 10.45 -24.04 -19.36
N ALA A 75 10.29 -24.57 -20.58
CA ALA A 75 9.11 -25.36 -20.91
C ALA A 75 8.90 -26.38 -19.78
N PRO A 76 7.66 -26.71 -19.40
CA PRO A 76 7.43 -27.49 -18.21
C PRO A 76 8.19 -28.81 -18.26
N ASP A 77 8.86 -29.07 -17.13
CA ASP A 77 9.30 -30.35 -16.56
C ASP A 77 10.81 -30.59 -16.39
N ALA A 78 11.11 -31.07 -15.18
CA ALA A 78 12.27 -31.83 -14.71
C ALA A 78 13.60 -31.10 -14.39
N GLY A 79 13.85 -30.96 -13.08
CA GLY A 79 15.10 -31.46 -12.47
C GLY A 79 16.27 -30.48 -12.26
N ALA A 80 16.65 -30.39 -10.97
CA ALA A 80 18.03 -30.28 -10.44
C ALA A 80 18.93 -29.06 -10.77
N GLY A 81 19.25 -28.31 -9.70
CA GLY A 81 20.65 -28.05 -9.31
C GLY A 81 21.31 -26.74 -9.72
N GLY A 82 21.59 -25.90 -8.71
CA GLY A 82 22.92 -25.29 -8.47
C GLY A 82 23.33 -24.02 -9.21
N GLY A 83 23.83 -23.04 -8.43
CA GLY A 83 24.67 -21.90 -8.85
C GLY A 83 23.94 -20.85 -9.70
N ASP A 84 24.25 -19.56 -9.70
CA ASP A 84 25.31 -18.75 -9.13
C ASP A 84 24.87 -17.26 -9.25
N VAL A 85 25.54 -16.42 -8.47
CA VAL A 85 25.33 -14.97 -8.37
C VAL A 85 25.63 -14.27 -9.70
N GLY A 86 24.68 -13.49 -10.20
CA GLY A 86 24.84 -12.68 -11.41
C GLY A 86 24.14 -11.33 -11.28
N ALA A 87 24.94 -10.30 -10.97
CA ALA A 87 24.55 -8.90 -11.08
C ALA A 87 24.08 -8.55 -12.50
N GLY A 88 23.05 -7.72 -12.61
CA GLY A 88 22.60 -7.20 -13.90
C GLY A 88 21.62 -6.07 -13.73
N GLY A 89 22.15 -4.84 -13.68
CA GLY A 89 21.34 -3.63 -13.86
C GLY A 89 20.64 -3.67 -15.22
N GLY A 90 19.35 -3.30 -15.21
CA GLY A 90 18.51 -3.20 -16.40
C GLY A 90 17.88 -1.83 -16.48
N GLU A 91 18.48 -0.94 -17.27
CA GLU A 91 17.91 0.33 -17.69
C GLU A 91 16.59 0.10 -18.45
N GLY A 92 15.49 0.61 -17.90
CA GLY A 92 14.18 0.57 -18.51
C GLY A 92 13.24 1.62 -17.91
N GLY A 93 13.38 2.88 -18.33
CA GLY A 93 12.43 3.97 -18.04
C GLY A 93 12.03 4.11 -16.57
N GLY A 94 12.94 3.76 -15.66
CA GLY A 94 12.67 3.56 -14.25
C GLY A 94 12.42 4.90 -13.57
N CYS A 95 11.32 4.98 -12.83
CA CYS A 95 11.19 6.06 -11.87
C CYS A 95 12.41 6.06 -10.96
N GLU A 96 12.93 7.25 -10.68
CA GLU A 96 14.11 7.39 -9.85
C GLU A 96 13.76 6.93 -8.43
N ALA A 97 14.46 5.90 -7.96
CA ALA A 97 14.35 5.46 -6.58
C ALA A 97 14.99 6.52 -5.68
N VAL A 98 14.33 6.85 -4.57
CA VAL A 98 14.97 7.64 -3.51
C VAL A 98 15.92 6.72 -2.77
N THR A 99 17.10 7.21 -2.43
CA THR A 99 18.02 6.52 -1.52
C THR A 99 17.91 7.14 -0.13
N LEU A 100 17.56 6.35 0.87
CA LEU A 100 17.51 6.75 2.27
C LEU A 100 18.73 6.25 3.04
N ASP A 101 19.05 6.89 4.15
CA ASP A 101 20.09 6.41 5.07
C ASP A 101 19.48 5.42 6.08
N HIS A 102 19.91 4.15 5.97
CA HIS A 102 19.53 3.06 6.87
C HIS A 102 20.46 2.94 8.10
N GLY A 103 21.31 3.94 8.36
CA GLY A 103 22.16 4.01 9.52
C GLY A 103 21.37 3.89 10.84
N GLY A 104 21.69 2.86 11.62
CA GLY A 104 21.04 2.59 12.91
C GLY A 104 19.71 1.84 12.79
N GLU A 105 19.45 1.21 11.64
CA GLU A 105 18.27 0.36 11.44
C GLU A 105 18.24 -0.81 12.43
N ALA A 106 17.07 -1.02 13.03
CA ALA A 106 16.77 -2.08 13.97
C ALA A 106 15.49 -2.81 13.55
N GLN A 107 15.08 -3.79 14.35
CA GLN A 107 13.86 -4.56 14.14
C GLN A 107 12.98 -4.53 15.40
N GLY A 108 11.69 -4.78 15.23
CA GLY A 108 10.77 -4.94 16.36
C GLY A 108 10.25 -3.62 16.94
N CYS A 109 10.30 -2.52 16.19
CA CYS A 109 9.63 -1.29 16.58
C CYS A 109 8.13 -1.54 16.76
N THR A 110 7.58 -1.05 17.87
CA THR A 110 6.16 -1.14 18.22
C THR A 110 5.66 0.22 18.72
N PRO A 111 4.38 0.56 18.50
CA PRO A 111 3.39 -0.19 17.70
C PRO A 111 3.77 -0.25 16.22
N ALA A 112 3.17 -1.16 15.46
CA ALA A 112 3.34 -1.19 14.02
C ALA A 112 2.83 0.12 13.40
N LEU A 113 3.53 0.62 12.38
CA LEU A 113 3.09 1.80 11.64
C LEU A 113 1.70 1.58 11.04
N GLN A 114 0.92 2.65 10.98
CA GLN A 114 -0.42 2.68 10.40
C GLN A 114 -0.45 3.82 9.40
N LEU A 115 -1.18 3.66 8.29
CA LEU A 115 -1.37 4.74 7.33
C LEU A 115 -1.83 6.03 8.04
N PRO A 116 -1.24 7.20 7.72
CA PRO A 116 -0.35 7.45 6.58
C PRO A 116 1.16 7.22 6.83
N ASP A 117 1.54 6.66 7.98
CA ASP A 117 2.91 6.34 8.34
C ASP A 117 3.33 5.00 7.74
N CYS A 118 4.43 5.00 7.00
CA CYS A 118 4.91 3.85 6.24
C CYS A 118 6.39 3.54 6.52
N PRO A 119 6.85 2.30 6.30
CA PRO A 119 8.26 1.97 6.41
C PRO A 119 9.09 2.72 5.36
N ALA A 120 10.34 3.02 5.67
CA ALA A 120 11.31 3.69 4.79
C ALA A 120 11.39 3.04 3.40
N GLU A 121 11.36 1.71 3.35
CA GLU A 121 11.38 0.89 2.13
C GLU A 121 10.29 1.29 1.11
N ALA A 122 9.13 1.78 1.60
CA ALA A 122 8.04 2.21 0.74
C ALA A 122 8.37 3.48 -0.07
N ALA A 123 9.27 4.33 0.43
CA ALA A 123 9.75 5.52 -0.30
C ALA A 123 10.75 5.18 -1.40
N GLU A 124 11.52 4.10 -1.23
CA GLU A 124 12.63 3.72 -2.11
C GLU A 124 12.16 2.89 -3.31
N THR A 125 10.91 2.43 -3.32
CA THR A 125 10.38 1.61 -4.41
C THR A 125 10.27 2.39 -5.72
N CYS A 126 9.81 3.65 -5.66
CA CYS A 126 9.62 4.54 -6.81
C CYS A 126 9.17 5.93 -6.33
N ALA A 127 9.98 6.99 -6.49
CA ALA A 127 9.70 8.31 -5.89
C ALA A 127 8.32 8.89 -6.29
N ASP A 128 7.96 8.74 -7.57
CA ASP A 128 6.68 9.24 -8.10
C ASP A 128 5.47 8.40 -7.66
N ALA A 129 5.67 7.14 -7.26
CA ALA A 129 4.59 6.25 -6.83
C ALA A 129 4.42 6.24 -5.31
N ALA A 130 5.50 6.45 -4.54
CA ALA A 130 5.50 6.40 -3.09
C ALA A 130 4.42 7.29 -2.44
N CYS A 131 4.21 8.50 -2.97
CA CYS A 131 3.21 9.43 -2.46
C CYS A 131 1.77 9.16 -2.95
N ARG A 132 1.58 8.13 -3.79
CA ARG A 132 0.26 7.72 -4.34
C ARG A 132 -0.26 6.44 -3.71
N THR A 133 0.47 5.83 -2.77
CA THR A 133 0.08 4.60 -2.07
C THR A 133 -0.71 4.86 -0.78
N GLY A 134 -0.94 6.13 -0.44
CA GLY A 134 -1.55 6.54 0.85
C GLY A 134 -0.52 6.81 1.96
N CYS A 135 0.76 6.55 1.70
CA CYS A 135 1.86 6.95 2.57
C CYS A 135 2.12 8.45 2.45
N ILE A 136 2.24 9.14 3.59
CA ILE A 136 2.65 10.55 3.67
C ILE A 136 3.99 10.66 4.37
N ASP A 137 4.21 9.88 5.42
CA ASP A 137 5.43 9.93 6.24
C ASP A 137 6.13 8.57 6.22
N PHE A 138 7.46 8.58 6.13
CA PHE A 138 8.28 7.38 6.01
C PHE A 138 9.24 7.27 7.20
N PHE A 139 9.22 6.11 7.85
CA PHE A 139 9.94 5.86 9.10
C PHE A 139 10.89 4.68 8.97
N LEU A 140 12.09 4.84 9.52
CA LEU A 140 13.05 3.78 9.74
C LEU A 140 12.91 3.28 11.18
N CYS A 141 12.87 1.97 11.37
CA CYS A 141 12.94 1.41 12.71
C CYS A 141 14.37 1.54 13.24
N THR A 142 14.55 2.10 14.44
CA THR A 142 15.86 2.21 15.10
C THR A 142 15.78 1.66 16.52
N GLU A 143 16.92 1.53 17.20
CA GLU A 143 16.96 1.10 18.61
C GLU A 143 16.18 2.06 19.55
N GLU A 144 16.03 3.33 19.15
CA GLU A 144 15.26 4.34 19.89
C GLU A 144 13.77 4.35 19.52
N GLY A 145 13.36 3.51 18.55
CA GLY A 145 12.01 3.44 18.01
C GLY A 145 11.92 3.96 16.57
N TRP A 146 10.71 4.31 16.13
CA TRP A 146 10.47 4.84 14.80
C TRP A 146 11.09 6.22 14.62
N ARG A 147 11.97 6.36 13.64
CA ARG A 147 12.59 7.63 13.24
C ARG A 147 12.07 8.05 11.87
N GLY A 148 11.49 9.24 11.75
CA GLY A 148 11.11 9.80 10.46
C GLY A 148 12.35 10.07 9.60
N VAL A 149 12.34 9.59 8.36
CA VAL A 149 13.48 9.70 7.42
C VAL A 149 13.09 10.31 6.08
N ALA A 150 11.81 10.33 5.73
CA ALA A 150 11.30 11.03 4.56
C ALA A 150 9.81 11.35 4.71
N TYR A 151 9.28 12.21 3.85
CA TYR A 151 7.85 12.52 3.76
C TYR A 151 7.46 12.93 2.33
N CYS A 152 6.17 12.95 2.03
CA CYS A 152 5.63 13.46 0.77
C CYS A 152 5.37 14.97 0.87
N ASP A 153 5.99 15.74 -0.03
CA ASP A 153 5.78 17.17 -0.14
C ASP A 153 4.41 17.52 -0.78
N ASP A 154 4.03 18.79 -0.74
CA ASP A 154 2.78 19.30 -1.34
C ASP A 154 2.69 19.08 -2.86
N GLN A 155 3.80 18.70 -3.51
CA GLN A 155 3.86 18.38 -4.93
C GLN A 155 3.76 16.87 -5.20
N GLY A 156 3.59 16.06 -4.15
CA GLY A 156 3.51 14.60 -4.24
C GLY A 156 4.87 13.95 -4.51
N ARG A 157 5.98 14.59 -4.11
CA ARG A 157 7.34 14.05 -4.23
C ARG A 157 7.89 13.69 -2.87
N VAL A 158 8.73 12.67 -2.83
CA VAL A 158 9.43 12.28 -1.60
C VAL A 158 10.54 13.29 -1.28
N ALA A 159 10.49 13.86 -0.08
CA ALA A 159 11.51 14.72 0.51
C ALA A 159 12.23 13.97 1.63
N VAL A 160 13.55 13.85 1.54
CA VAL A 160 14.39 13.14 2.53
C VAL A 160 14.72 14.07 3.70
N ILE A 161 14.62 13.54 4.92
CA ILE A 161 15.00 14.21 6.16
C ILE A 161 16.49 13.91 6.41
N PRO A 162 17.35 14.94 6.56
CA PRO A 162 18.79 14.76 6.73
C PRO A 162 19.21 14.23 8.11
#